data_AF-A0AAD7AXR7-F1
#
_entry.id   AF-A0AAD7AXR7-F1
#
_cell.length_a   1.000
_cell.length_b   1.000
_cell.length_c   1.000
_cell.angle_alpha   90.00
_cell.angle_beta   90.00
_cell.angle_gamma   90.00
#
_symmetry.space_group_name_H-M   'P 1'
#
loop_
_entity.id
_entity.type
_entity.pdbx_description
1 polymer ?
#
loop_
_entity_poly.entity_id
_entity_poly.type
_entity_poly.pdbx_seq_one_letter_code
_entity_poly.pdbx_strand_id
1 'polypeptide(L)'
;MEKVTANLPKIGGAEETLRPKREEYPRAHRGRARFAAIRAKNRKKVLDPPSLAAFWNTIRSFADPKPEASTVTAGGLKRVFQQRVNPPEILPPQFDEWQHRINEAIAKLLPPHTTDPTAEGFFSRKWSEKDIEELNDYLRKSHSRNSAEGEDATSYQELMEVPPDEMAHLYNDFRLVVMESQFLKGLTILSHWRFRDWGNKYLKIPPWQNGFRQGYRTNNNPFILRCLKEWARAHGKTIYISFVDFSNAFPSTDQPTLWLKLTRMGVGGPLFD
;
A
#
# COMPACT_ATOMS: atom_id res chain seq x y z
N MET A 1 1.88 -5.02 25.35
CA MET A 1 1.15 -4.08 24.47
C MET A 1 -0.12 -4.78 24.03
N GLU A 2 -1.26 -4.33 24.52
CA GLU A 2 -2.56 -4.94 24.24
C GLU A 2 -2.89 -4.76 22.76
N LYS A 3 -3.22 -5.84 22.05
CA LYS A 3 -3.81 -5.73 20.72
C LYS A 3 -5.13 -5.01 20.90
N VAL A 4 -5.19 -3.74 20.49
CA VAL A 4 -6.46 -3.02 20.33
C VAL A 4 -7.16 -3.62 19.11
N THR A 5 -7.81 -4.78 19.30
CA THR A 5 -8.98 -5.11 18.50
C THR A 5 -10.00 -4.02 18.81
N ALA A 6 -10.52 -3.36 17.78
CA ALA A 6 -11.58 -2.38 17.90
C ALA A 6 -12.90 -3.06 18.31
N ASN A 7 -12.94 -3.61 19.52
CA ASN A 7 -14.17 -3.92 20.21
C ASN A 7 -14.49 -2.68 21.04
N LEU A 8 -15.34 -1.82 20.47
CA LEU A 8 -15.87 -0.66 21.17
C LEU A 8 -16.51 -1.10 22.50
N PRO A 9 -16.32 -0.35 23.60
CA PRO A 9 -17.11 -0.58 24.80
C PRO A 9 -18.59 -0.38 24.46
N LYS A 10 -19.45 -1.27 24.97
CA LYS A 10 -20.89 -1.04 24.96
C LYS A 10 -21.16 0.19 25.82
N ILE A 11 -21.27 1.35 25.18
CA ILE A 11 -21.72 2.57 25.83
C ILE A 11 -23.18 2.30 26.24
N GLY A 12 -23.37 2.12 27.54
CA GLY A 12 -24.68 2.12 28.18
C GLY A 12 -25.31 3.49 27.99
N GLY A 13 -26.51 3.50 27.43
CA GLY A 13 -27.16 4.71 26.95
C GLY A 13 -27.66 4.52 25.52
N ALA A 14 -28.42 3.46 25.29
CA ALA A 14 -29.32 3.45 24.14
C ALA A 14 -30.38 4.51 24.44
N GLU A 15 -30.11 5.77 24.05
CA GLU A 15 -31.19 6.59 23.55
C GLU A 15 -31.86 5.75 22.48
N GLU A 16 -33.12 5.42 22.77
CA GLU A 16 -34.02 4.71 21.89
C GLU A 16 -34.23 5.62 20.67
N THR A 17 -33.24 5.61 19.78
CA THR A 17 -33.38 6.12 18.43
C THR A 17 -34.58 5.39 17.89
N LEU A 18 -35.69 6.14 17.78
CA LEU A 18 -36.95 5.73 17.21
C LEU A 18 -36.64 4.97 15.93
N ARG A 19 -36.54 3.64 16.06
CA ARG A 19 -36.60 2.76 14.91
C ARG A 19 -37.94 3.13 14.28
N PRO A 20 -37.98 3.54 13.01
CA PRO A 20 -39.25 3.83 12.38
C PRO A 20 -40.14 2.62 12.65
N LYS A 21 -41.26 2.84 13.34
CA LYS A 21 -42.23 1.78 13.63
C LYS A 21 -42.43 1.05 12.32
N ARG A 22 -42.01 -0.21 12.28
CA ARG A 22 -42.15 -1.06 11.11
C ARG A 22 -43.64 -1.10 10.84
N GLU A 23 -44.11 -0.33 9.86
CA GLU A 23 -45.51 -0.36 9.45
C GLU A 23 -45.86 -1.82 9.24
N GLU A 24 -46.81 -2.32 10.02
CA GLU A 24 -47.44 -3.60 9.74
C GLU A 24 -48.16 -3.45 8.41
N TYR A 25 -47.45 -3.77 7.33
CA TYR A 25 -48.03 -3.78 5.99
C TYR A 25 -48.92 -5.02 5.84
N PRO A 26 -50.24 -4.87 5.64
CA PRO A 26 -51.05 -5.99 5.18
C PRO A 26 -50.93 -6.07 3.64
N ARG A 27 -49.79 -6.52 3.10
CA ARG A 27 -49.64 -6.85 1.66
C ARG A 27 -48.62 -7.97 1.41
N ALA A 28 -49.04 -9.23 1.55
CA ALA A 28 -48.21 -10.43 1.51
C ALA A 28 -47.60 -10.85 0.14
N HIS A 29 -47.70 -10.07 -0.95
CA HIS A 29 -47.36 -10.58 -2.29
C HIS A 29 -46.49 -9.70 -3.22
N ARG A 30 -46.31 -8.39 -2.95
CA ARG A 30 -45.56 -7.52 -3.90
C ARG A 30 -44.03 -7.70 -3.88
N GLY A 31 -43.47 -8.30 -2.83
CA GLY A 31 -42.02 -8.54 -2.73
C GLY A 31 -41.53 -9.83 -3.41
N ARG A 32 -42.35 -10.90 -3.42
CA ARG A 32 -41.88 -12.25 -3.81
C ARG A 32 -41.48 -12.35 -5.27
N ALA A 33 -42.29 -11.78 -6.17
CA ALA A 33 -41.97 -11.74 -7.60
C ALA A 33 -40.66 -10.99 -7.87
N ARG A 34 -40.46 -9.85 -7.20
CA ARG A 34 -39.20 -9.09 -7.27
C ARG A 34 -38.00 -9.90 -6.76
N PHE A 35 -38.12 -10.56 -5.61
CA PHE A 35 -37.06 -11.38 -5.06
C PHE A 35 -36.76 -12.62 -5.92
N ALA A 36 -37.78 -13.22 -6.53
CA ALA A 36 -37.62 -14.33 -7.47
C ALA A 36 -36.88 -13.88 -8.75
N ALA A 37 -37.26 -12.71 -9.30
CA ALA A 37 -36.59 -12.13 -10.46
C ALA A 37 -35.11 -11.78 -10.17
N ILE A 38 -34.82 -11.22 -8.99
CA ILE A 38 -33.43 -10.95 -8.55
C ILE A 38 -32.64 -12.25 -8.41
N ARG A 39 -33.21 -13.29 -7.79
CA ARG A 39 -32.57 -14.60 -7.65
C ARG A 39 -32.30 -15.25 -9.02
N ALA A 40 -33.27 -15.22 -9.93
CA ALA A 40 -33.10 -15.75 -11.28
C ALA A 40 -32.00 -15.01 -12.06
N LYS A 41 -31.98 -13.67 -11.96
CA LYS A 41 -30.93 -12.83 -12.57
C LYS A 41 -29.54 -13.16 -12.01
N ASN A 42 -29.42 -13.26 -10.68
CA ASN A 42 -28.16 -13.60 -10.02
C ASN A 42 -27.71 -15.03 -10.37
N ARG A 43 -28.63 -15.99 -10.41
CA ARG A 43 -28.35 -17.38 -10.82
C ARG A 43 -27.79 -17.42 -12.25
N LYS A 44 -28.39 -16.69 -13.19
CA LYS A 44 -27.89 -16.61 -14.57
C LYS A 44 -26.45 -16.06 -14.62
N LYS A 45 -26.16 -15.01 -13.85
CA LYS A 45 -24.79 -14.43 -13.80
C LYS A 45 -23.73 -15.39 -13.28
N VAL A 46 -24.10 -16.33 -12.40
CA VAL A 46 -23.16 -17.31 -11.83
C VAL A 46 -23.02 -18.54 -12.72
N LEU A 47 -24.13 -19.02 -13.29
CA LEU A 47 -24.13 -20.26 -14.10
C LEU A 47 -23.69 -20.04 -15.55
N ASP A 48 -23.89 -18.84 -16.08
CA ASP A 48 -23.56 -18.47 -17.46
C ASP A 48 -22.79 -17.14 -17.51
N PRO A 49 -21.58 -17.09 -16.92
CA PRO A 49 -20.77 -15.89 -16.93
C PRO A 49 -20.07 -15.73 -18.30
N PRO A 50 -20.00 -14.51 -18.86
CA PRO A 50 -19.30 -14.28 -20.13
C PRO A 50 -17.78 -14.49 -20.04
N SER A 51 -17.22 -14.58 -18.84
CA SER A 51 -15.82 -14.91 -18.59
C SER A 51 -15.60 -15.38 -17.15
N LEU A 52 -14.47 -16.05 -16.89
CA LEU A 52 -14.07 -16.44 -15.54
C LEU A 52 -13.92 -15.22 -14.60
N ALA A 53 -13.47 -14.08 -15.12
CA ALA A 53 -13.41 -12.84 -14.34
C ALA A 53 -14.81 -12.35 -13.94
N ALA A 54 -15.79 -12.41 -14.85
CA ALA A 54 -17.17 -12.02 -14.58
C ALA A 54 -17.83 -12.93 -13.52
N PHE A 55 -17.51 -14.23 -13.54
CA PHE A 55 -17.91 -15.17 -12.50
C PHE A 55 -17.41 -14.73 -11.12
N TRP A 56 -16.10 -14.52 -10.97
CA TRP A 56 -15.50 -14.16 -9.69
C TRP A 56 -15.93 -12.78 -9.18
N ASN A 57 -16.16 -11.82 -10.08
CA ASN A 57 -16.73 -10.52 -9.70
C ASN A 57 -18.16 -10.67 -9.17
N THR A 58 -18.95 -11.54 -9.77
CA THR A 58 -20.33 -11.82 -9.32
C THR A 58 -20.31 -12.49 -7.95
N ILE A 59 -19.46 -13.50 -7.73
CA ILE A 59 -19.32 -14.18 -6.43
C ILE A 59 -18.87 -13.19 -5.34
N ARG A 60 -17.85 -12.37 -5.62
CA ARG A 60 -17.39 -11.32 -4.70
C ARG A 60 -18.51 -10.34 -4.34
N SER A 61 -19.32 -9.91 -5.32
CA SER A 61 -20.45 -9.03 -5.02
C SER A 61 -21.51 -9.62 -4.08
N PHE A 62 -21.54 -10.95 -3.91
CA PHE A 62 -22.45 -11.63 -2.99
C PHE A 62 -21.83 -11.92 -1.64
N ALA A 63 -20.53 -12.24 -1.62
CA ALA A 63 -19.82 -12.69 -0.43
C ALA A 63 -19.12 -11.55 0.33
N ASP A 64 -18.64 -10.54 -0.41
CA ASP A 64 -17.92 -9.43 0.19
C ASP A 64 -18.90 -8.57 1.00
N PRO A 65 -18.49 -8.09 2.19
CA PRO A 65 -19.29 -7.13 2.95
C PRO A 65 -19.59 -5.94 2.05
N LYS A 66 -20.86 -5.50 2.03
CA LYS A 66 -21.18 -4.24 1.36
C LYS A 66 -20.39 -3.14 2.06
N PRO A 67 -19.69 -2.26 1.33
CA PRO A 67 -18.96 -1.17 1.94
C PRO A 67 -19.94 -0.33 2.75
N GLU A 68 -19.82 -0.39 4.07
CA GLU A 68 -20.52 0.52 4.96
C GLU A 68 -19.88 1.90 4.79
N ALA A 69 -20.70 2.95 4.77
CA ALA A 69 -20.17 4.30 4.82
C ALA A 69 -19.29 4.40 6.06
N SER A 70 -18.04 4.85 5.90
CA SER A 70 -17.12 5.01 7.03
C SER A 70 -17.80 5.87 8.08
N THR A 71 -18.06 5.28 9.26
CA THR A 71 -18.62 6.00 10.40
C THR A 71 -17.60 6.96 11.04
N VAL A 72 -16.34 6.86 10.62
CA VAL A 72 -15.26 7.70 11.11
C VAL A 72 -15.03 8.84 10.12
N THR A 73 -15.18 10.07 10.60
CA THR A 73 -14.82 11.28 9.86
C THR A 73 -13.30 11.38 9.73
N ALA A 74 -12.80 12.11 8.73
CA ALA A 74 -11.37 12.40 8.60
C ALA A 74 -10.79 13.03 9.88
N GLY A 75 -11.55 13.92 10.53
CA GLY A 75 -11.20 14.50 11.83
C GLY A 75 -11.08 13.46 12.95
N GLY A 76 -11.96 12.45 12.97
CA GLY A 76 -11.89 11.33 13.93
C GLY A 76 -10.66 10.44 13.73
N LEU A 77 -10.16 10.33 12.48
CA LEU A 77 -8.95 9.58 12.17
C LEU A 77 -7.67 10.40 12.39
N LYS A 78 -7.73 11.74 12.39
CA LYS A 78 -6.57 12.63 12.52
C LYS A 78 -5.68 12.26 13.70
N ARG A 79 -6.26 12.05 14.90
CA ARG A 79 -5.47 11.69 16.09
C ARG A 79 -4.73 10.37 15.91
N VAL A 80 -5.39 9.35 15.35
CA VAL A 80 -4.81 8.02 15.12
C VAL A 80 -3.72 8.10 14.06
N PHE A 81 -3.93 8.86 12.99
CA PHE A 81 -2.92 9.04 11.95
C PHE A 81 -1.74 9.86 12.45
N GLN A 82 -1.94 10.97 13.15
CA GLN A 82 -0.83 11.78 13.69
C GLN A 82 0.07 10.96 14.63
N GLN A 83 -0.52 10.14 15.50
CA GLN A 83 0.25 9.25 16.38
C GLN A 83 1.02 8.16 15.63
N ARG A 84 0.57 7.80 14.43
CA ARG A 84 1.25 6.82 13.58
C ARG A 84 2.30 7.49 12.71
N VAL A 85 1.97 8.57 12.04
CA VAL A 85 2.86 9.18 11.04
C VAL A 85 4.04 9.89 11.69
N ASN A 86 3.89 10.36 12.95
CA ASN A 86 4.97 11.03 13.65
C ASN A 86 5.79 10.05 14.51
N PRO A 87 7.13 10.23 14.59
CA PRO A 87 7.96 9.49 15.53
C PRO A 87 7.41 9.59 16.96
N PRO A 88 7.51 8.52 17.76
CA PRO A 88 7.06 8.56 19.14
C PRO A 88 7.93 9.53 19.96
N GLU A 89 7.33 10.35 20.82
CA GLU A 89 8.06 11.27 21.71
C GLU A 89 8.99 10.52 22.67
N ILE A 90 8.61 9.30 23.03
CA ILE A 90 9.39 8.40 23.89
C ILE A 90 9.61 7.10 23.11
N LEU A 91 10.88 6.73 22.93
CA LEU A 91 11.23 5.47 22.27
C LEU A 91 10.64 4.29 23.04
N PRO A 92 9.98 3.34 22.36
CA PRO A 92 9.51 2.13 23.01
C PRO A 92 10.69 1.36 23.64
N PRO A 93 10.52 0.70 24.80
CA PRO A 93 11.61 0.03 25.50
C PRO A 93 12.21 -1.16 24.72
N GLN A 94 11.57 -1.58 23.63
CA GLN A 94 12.11 -2.60 22.71
C GLN A 94 13.17 -2.02 21.76
N PHE A 95 13.27 -0.70 21.64
CA PHE A 95 14.28 -0.04 20.81
C PHE A 95 15.57 0.11 21.61
N ASP A 96 16.69 -0.09 20.91
CA ASP A 96 18.01 0.22 21.45
C ASP A 96 18.24 1.73 21.36
N GLU A 97 18.08 2.42 22.50
CA GLU A 97 18.23 3.86 22.63
C GLU A 97 19.64 4.33 22.22
N TRP A 98 20.67 3.56 22.55
CA TRP A 98 22.05 3.89 22.20
C TRP A 98 22.26 3.79 20.69
N GLN A 99 21.80 2.71 20.07
CA GLN A 99 21.90 2.54 18.63
C GLN A 99 21.12 3.61 17.88
N HIS A 100 19.93 3.99 18.36
CA HIS A 100 19.14 5.07 17.78
C HIS A 100 19.89 6.41 17.84
N ARG A 101 20.42 6.81 19.01
CA ARG A 101 21.22 8.04 19.17
C ARG A 101 22.47 8.04 18.29
N ILE A 102 23.15 6.91 18.18
CA ILE A 102 24.31 6.75 17.29
C ILE A 102 23.90 6.94 15.83
N ASN A 103 22.78 6.34 15.41
CA ASN A 103 22.29 6.48 14.04
C ASN A 103 21.89 7.93 13.73
N GLU A 104 21.25 8.63 14.66
CA GLU A 104 20.97 10.06 14.51
C GLU A 104 22.25 10.89 14.36
N ALA A 105 23.25 10.64 15.20
CA ALA A 105 24.52 11.36 15.15
C ALA A 105 25.26 11.11 13.83
N ILE A 106 25.35 9.84 13.39
CA ILE A 106 26.03 9.48 12.14
C ILE A 106 25.25 10.01 10.92
N ALA A 107 23.92 9.95 10.93
CA ALA A 107 23.11 10.46 9.82
C ALA A 107 23.32 11.97 9.61
N LYS A 108 23.50 12.74 10.69
CA LYS A 108 23.85 14.18 10.61
C LYS A 108 25.24 14.44 10.04
N LEU A 109 26.13 13.44 10.02
CA LEU A 109 27.46 13.52 9.42
C LEU A 109 27.49 13.07 7.96
N LEU A 110 26.35 12.62 7.40
CA LEU A 110 26.28 12.37 5.97
C LEU A 110 26.52 13.68 5.20
N PRO A 111 27.30 13.64 4.11
CA PRO A 111 27.53 14.84 3.32
C PRO A 111 26.20 15.32 2.71
N PRO A 112 26.02 16.65 2.54
CA PRO A 112 24.80 17.19 1.94
C PRO A 112 24.59 16.78 0.48
N HIS A 113 25.66 16.32 -0.18
CA HIS A 113 25.63 15.77 -1.52
C HIS A 113 26.38 14.44 -1.52
N THR A 114 25.68 13.36 -1.84
CA THR A 114 26.27 12.03 -1.96
C THR A 114 26.61 11.73 -3.43
N THR A 115 27.56 10.84 -3.65
CA THR A 115 27.91 10.38 -5.01
C THR A 115 27.20 9.07 -5.28
N ASP A 116 26.61 8.93 -6.46
CA ASP A 116 26.04 7.66 -6.93
C ASP A 116 27.18 6.71 -7.33
N PRO A 117 27.39 5.60 -6.60
CA PRO A 117 28.46 4.68 -6.91
C PRO A 117 28.09 3.68 -8.01
N THR A 118 26.84 3.71 -8.52
CA THR A 118 26.35 2.76 -9.52
C THR A 118 26.81 3.16 -10.93
N ALA A 119 27.22 2.19 -11.74
CA ALA A 119 27.70 2.46 -13.10
C ALA A 119 26.57 2.92 -14.04
N GLU A 120 25.33 2.57 -13.71
CA GLU A 120 24.12 2.88 -14.46
C GLU A 120 23.56 4.26 -14.11
N GLY A 121 24.09 4.90 -13.06
CA GLY A 121 23.58 6.16 -12.55
C GLY A 121 22.15 6.04 -12.03
N PHE A 122 21.79 4.95 -11.35
CA PHE A 122 20.42 4.71 -10.89
C PHE A 122 19.86 5.89 -10.10
N PHE A 123 20.67 6.56 -9.30
CA PHE A 123 20.27 7.62 -8.38
C PHE A 123 20.74 9.02 -8.81
N SER A 124 21.51 9.12 -9.89
CA SER A 124 22.09 10.36 -10.41
C SER A 124 21.64 10.77 -11.80
N ARG A 125 21.19 9.82 -12.63
CA ARG A 125 20.68 10.13 -13.97
C ARG A 125 19.45 11.03 -13.88
N LYS A 126 19.28 11.93 -14.85
CA LYS A 126 18.06 12.74 -14.97
C LYS A 126 16.90 11.91 -15.53
N TRP A 127 15.68 12.33 -15.24
CA TRP A 127 14.48 11.83 -15.90
C TRP A 127 14.48 12.28 -17.35
N SER A 128 14.24 11.33 -18.25
CA SER A 128 14.09 11.56 -19.68
C SER A 128 12.62 11.58 -20.08
N GLU A 129 12.31 12.12 -21.27
CA GLU A 129 10.97 12.03 -21.88
C GLU A 129 10.47 10.58 -21.91
N LYS A 130 11.36 9.64 -22.24
CA LYS A 130 11.05 8.21 -22.26
C LYS A 130 10.60 7.68 -20.90
N ASP A 131 11.23 8.12 -19.80
CA ASP A 131 10.80 7.71 -18.45
C ASP A 131 9.36 8.19 -18.17
N ILE A 132 9.01 9.39 -18.65
CA ILE A 132 7.66 9.96 -18.49
C ILE A 132 6.65 9.25 -19.39
N GLU A 133 7.01 8.90 -20.62
CA GLU A 133 6.17 8.10 -21.51
C GLU A 133 5.86 6.73 -20.90
N GLU A 134 6.86 6.07 -20.32
CA GLU A 134 6.69 4.81 -19.60
C GLU A 134 5.77 4.96 -18.38
N LEU A 135 5.90 6.06 -17.63
CA LEU A 135 4.99 6.41 -16.52
C LEU A 135 3.55 6.59 -17.01
N ASN A 136 3.34 7.37 -18.08
CA ASN A 136 2.01 7.59 -18.65
C ASN A 136 1.38 6.28 -19.12
N ASP A 137 2.14 5.41 -19.79
CA ASP A 137 1.68 4.10 -20.21
C ASP A 137 1.33 3.18 -19.04
N TYR A 138 2.13 3.22 -17.97
CA TYR A 138 1.82 2.51 -16.73
C TYR A 138 0.49 3.02 -16.15
N LEU A 139 0.33 4.33 -16.00
CA LEU A 139 -0.87 4.96 -15.43
C LEU A 139 -2.14 4.73 -16.28
N ARG A 140 -2.02 4.59 -17.60
CA ARG A 140 -3.13 4.22 -18.49
C ARG A 140 -3.57 2.78 -18.28
N LYS A 141 -2.62 1.88 -18.05
CA LYS A 141 -2.85 0.43 -17.89
C LYS A 141 -3.30 0.06 -16.48
N SER A 142 -2.84 0.76 -15.46
CA SER A 142 -3.31 0.56 -14.10
C SER A 142 -4.74 1.08 -13.93
N HIS A 143 -5.50 0.52 -12.99
CA HIS A 143 -6.80 1.04 -12.57
C HIS A 143 -6.71 2.42 -11.86
N SER A 144 -5.63 3.16 -12.09
CA SER A 144 -5.31 4.44 -11.47
C SER A 144 -6.16 5.58 -11.99
N ARG A 145 -6.77 5.48 -13.18
CA ARG A 145 -7.63 6.55 -13.74
C ARG A 145 -8.81 6.93 -12.84
N ASN A 146 -9.27 6.01 -11.99
CA ASN A 146 -10.34 6.25 -11.02
C ASN A 146 -9.82 6.33 -9.58
N SER A 147 -8.51 6.53 -9.40
CA SER A 147 -7.95 6.74 -8.05
C SER A 147 -8.40 8.08 -7.51
N ALA A 148 -8.53 8.16 -6.19
CA ALA A 148 -8.86 9.40 -5.52
C ALA A 148 -7.82 10.49 -5.84
N GLU A 149 -8.32 11.70 -6.05
CA GLU A 149 -7.54 12.91 -6.22
C GLU A 149 -6.75 13.23 -4.94
N GLY A 150 -5.71 14.05 -5.10
CA GLY A 150 -4.94 14.57 -3.97
C GLY A 150 -5.73 15.68 -3.24
N GLU A 151 -5.13 16.27 -2.21
CA GLU A 151 -5.68 17.48 -1.57
C GLU A 151 -5.78 18.66 -2.56
N ASP A 152 -4.92 18.67 -3.59
CA ASP A 152 -4.89 19.65 -4.66
C ASP A 152 -5.97 19.42 -5.75
N ALA A 153 -6.81 18.40 -5.59
CA ALA A 153 -7.82 17.98 -6.57
C ALA A 153 -7.24 17.59 -7.94
N THR A 154 -5.92 17.44 -8.06
CA THR A 154 -5.31 17.05 -9.33
C THR A 154 -5.64 15.59 -9.61
N SER A 155 -6.01 15.28 -10.85
CA SER A 155 -6.28 13.92 -11.32
C SER A 155 -5.09 13.35 -12.11
N TYR A 156 -5.04 12.02 -12.25
CA TYR A 156 -4.06 11.40 -13.16
C TYR A 156 -4.29 11.79 -14.61
N GLN A 157 -5.48 12.24 -14.99
CA GLN A 157 -5.76 12.66 -16.34
C GLN A 157 -5.02 13.96 -16.67
N GLU A 158 -5.08 14.94 -15.77
CA GLU A 158 -4.35 16.20 -15.89
C GLU A 158 -2.83 15.96 -15.92
N LEU A 159 -2.32 15.02 -15.11
CA LEU A 159 -0.92 14.61 -15.15
C LEU A 159 -0.49 14.12 -16.54
N MET A 160 -1.35 13.36 -17.22
CA MET A 160 -1.08 12.77 -18.54
C MET A 160 -1.25 13.77 -19.69
N GLU A 161 -1.85 14.93 -19.44
CA GLU A 161 -2.01 16.00 -20.44
C GLU A 161 -0.76 16.89 -20.53
N VAL A 162 0.09 16.90 -19.51
CA VAL A 162 1.38 17.60 -19.51
C VAL A 162 2.34 16.94 -20.52
N PRO A 163 2.99 17.70 -21.41
CA PRO A 163 3.99 17.17 -22.34
C PRO A 163 5.13 16.41 -21.61
N PRO A 164 5.61 15.27 -22.15
CA PRO A 164 6.64 14.46 -21.49
C PRO A 164 7.95 15.21 -21.20
N ASP A 165 8.35 16.13 -22.07
CA ASP A 165 9.55 16.95 -21.94
C ASP A 165 9.41 17.99 -20.82
N GLU A 166 8.26 18.68 -20.76
CA GLU A 166 7.94 19.61 -19.69
C GLU A 166 7.87 18.90 -18.32
N MET A 167 7.26 17.70 -18.27
CA MET A 167 7.21 16.90 -17.06
C MET A 167 8.58 16.39 -16.63
N ALA A 168 9.42 15.97 -17.59
CA ALA A 168 10.79 15.55 -17.29
C ALA A 168 11.58 16.72 -16.71
N HIS A 169 11.45 17.91 -17.29
CA HIS A 169 12.05 19.13 -16.76
C HIS A 169 11.56 19.41 -15.32
N LEU A 170 10.23 19.38 -15.12
CA LEU A 170 9.61 19.54 -13.80
C LEU A 170 10.22 18.56 -12.78
N TYR A 171 10.23 17.26 -13.05
CA TYR A 171 10.75 16.27 -12.11
C TYR A 171 12.25 16.31 -11.88
N ASN A 172 13.03 16.90 -12.79
CA ASN A 172 14.47 17.08 -12.61
C ASN A 172 14.80 18.29 -11.75
N ASP A 173 13.95 19.32 -11.76
CA ASP A 173 14.16 20.57 -11.02
C ASP A 173 13.48 20.57 -9.65
N PHE A 174 12.43 19.76 -9.48
CA PHE A 174 11.74 19.64 -8.21
C PHE A 174 12.56 18.86 -7.18
N ARG A 175 12.82 19.49 -6.05
CA ARG A 175 13.12 18.77 -4.80
C ARG A 175 11.80 18.29 -4.22
N LEU A 176 11.77 17.05 -3.73
CA LEU A 176 10.61 16.39 -3.10
C LEU A 176 10.12 17.19 -1.87
N VAL A 177 9.40 18.28 -2.10
CA VAL A 177 8.61 18.94 -1.08
C VAL A 177 7.26 18.23 -1.04
N VAL A 178 6.85 17.86 0.16
CA VAL A 178 5.63 17.11 0.49
C VAL A 178 4.43 17.71 -0.27
N MET A 179 4.12 17.14 -1.42
CA MET A 179 2.92 17.45 -2.18
C MET A 179 2.04 16.21 -2.15
N GLU A 180 0.88 16.25 -1.54
CA GLU A 180 -0.10 15.15 -1.66
C GLU A 180 -0.76 15.13 -3.06
N SER A 181 -0.04 15.53 -4.11
CA SER A 181 -0.50 15.62 -5.49
C SER A 181 -0.24 14.34 -6.29
N GLN A 182 -0.95 14.19 -7.40
CA GLN A 182 -0.69 13.09 -8.35
C GLN A 182 0.70 13.20 -8.99
N PHE A 183 1.27 14.41 -9.08
CA PHE A 183 2.64 14.62 -9.53
C PHE A 183 3.64 13.96 -8.58
N LEU A 184 3.46 14.09 -7.25
CA LEU A 184 4.32 13.39 -6.29
C LEU A 184 4.21 11.88 -6.44
N LYS A 185 2.99 11.36 -6.65
CA LYS A 185 2.81 9.91 -6.87
C LYS A 185 3.53 9.44 -8.12
N GLY A 186 3.45 10.21 -9.22
CA GLY A 186 4.20 9.95 -10.45
C GLY A 186 5.70 9.88 -10.21
N LEU A 187 6.26 10.91 -9.55
CA LEU A 187 7.67 10.93 -9.18
C LEU A 187 8.04 9.77 -8.24
N THR A 188 7.19 9.41 -7.28
CA THR A 188 7.43 8.29 -6.36
C THR A 188 7.43 6.95 -7.10
N ILE A 189 6.58 6.78 -8.11
CA ILE A 189 6.58 5.58 -8.98
C ILE A 189 7.90 5.49 -9.76
N LEU A 190 8.34 6.60 -10.36
CA LEU A 190 9.61 6.67 -11.08
C LEU A 190 10.81 6.36 -10.17
N SER A 191 10.85 6.96 -8.98
CA SER A 191 11.85 6.67 -7.96
C SER A 191 11.81 5.20 -7.55
N HIS A 192 10.62 4.65 -7.32
CA HIS A 192 10.43 3.23 -7.01
C HIS A 192 11.00 2.33 -8.11
N TRP A 193 10.82 2.66 -9.39
CA TRP A 193 11.39 1.88 -10.49
C TRP A 193 12.91 1.88 -10.46
N ARG A 194 13.56 3.01 -10.17
CA ARG A 194 15.02 3.06 -10.00
C ARG A 194 15.50 2.17 -8.85
N PHE A 195 14.86 2.27 -7.69
CA PHE A 195 15.18 1.40 -6.55
C PHE A 195 14.94 -0.07 -6.85
N ARG A 196 13.86 -0.39 -7.59
CA ARG A 196 13.57 -1.76 -8.03
C ARG A 196 14.65 -2.28 -8.97
N ASP A 197 15.02 -1.51 -9.97
CA ASP A 197 15.96 -1.93 -11.00
C ASP A 197 17.37 -2.07 -10.41
N TRP A 198 17.79 -1.13 -9.55
CA TRP A 198 19.00 -1.24 -8.72
C TRP A 198 18.96 -2.49 -7.84
N GLY A 199 17.87 -2.69 -7.11
CA GLY A 199 17.71 -3.82 -6.19
C GLY A 199 17.74 -5.18 -6.89
N ASN A 200 17.18 -5.25 -8.10
CA ASN A 200 17.23 -6.45 -8.94
C ASN A 200 18.63 -6.66 -9.54
N LYS A 201 19.26 -5.61 -10.08
CA LYS A 201 20.58 -5.71 -10.74
C LYS A 201 21.67 -6.15 -9.76
N TYR A 202 21.67 -5.57 -8.56
CA TYR A 202 22.66 -5.87 -7.52
C TYR A 202 22.19 -6.90 -6.50
N LEU A 203 21.08 -7.61 -6.77
CA LEU A 203 20.55 -8.68 -5.93
C LEU A 203 20.37 -8.27 -4.45
N LYS A 204 19.92 -7.03 -4.22
CA LYS A 204 19.70 -6.48 -2.87
C LYS A 204 18.46 -7.07 -2.20
N ILE A 205 17.51 -7.58 -2.99
CA ILE A 205 16.28 -8.19 -2.51
C ILE A 205 16.44 -9.72 -2.52
N PRO A 206 16.31 -10.39 -1.37
CA PRO A 206 16.48 -11.83 -1.31
C PRO A 206 15.37 -12.58 -2.09
N PRO A 207 15.65 -13.80 -2.61
CA PRO A 207 14.72 -14.53 -3.45
C PRO A 207 13.43 -14.97 -2.73
N TRP A 208 13.43 -15.04 -1.40
CA TRP A 208 12.25 -15.38 -0.59
C TRP A 208 11.35 -14.19 -0.25
N GLN A 209 11.73 -12.96 -0.62
CA GLN A 209 10.89 -11.79 -0.42
C GLN A 209 9.88 -11.65 -1.57
N ASN A 210 8.59 -11.82 -1.24
CA ASN A 210 7.49 -11.81 -2.21
C ASN A 210 6.64 -10.53 -2.15
N GLY A 211 6.58 -9.87 -0.99
CA GLY A 211 5.76 -8.68 -0.80
C GLY A 211 6.20 -7.54 -1.72
N PHE A 212 5.24 -6.88 -2.36
CA PHE A 212 5.45 -5.72 -3.23
C PHE A 212 6.47 -5.92 -4.37
N ARG A 213 6.69 -7.16 -4.80
CA ARG A 213 7.64 -7.50 -5.85
C ARG A 213 6.92 -7.94 -7.12
N GLN A 214 7.27 -7.33 -8.25
CA GLN A 214 6.69 -7.66 -9.55
C GLN A 214 6.90 -9.15 -9.89
N GLY A 215 5.85 -9.83 -10.35
CA GLY A 215 5.87 -11.25 -10.67
C GLY A 215 5.68 -12.19 -9.47
N TYR A 216 5.73 -11.67 -8.24
CA TYR A 216 5.48 -12.45 -7.02
C TYR A 216 4.06 -12.21 -6.53
N ARG A 217 3.44 -13.27 -6.01
CA ARG A 217 2.07 -13.22 -5.48
C ARG A 217 2.04 -13.72 -4.04
N THR A 218 1.04 -13.27 -3.29
CA THR A 218 0.79 -13.73 -1.91
C THR A 218 0.73 -15.25 -1.82
N ASN A 219 0.16 -15.93 -2.84
CA ASN A 219 -0.01 -17.38 -2.88
C ASN A 219 1.31 -18.17 -2.92
N ASN A 220 2.42 -17.54 -3.31
CA ASN A 220 3.72 -18.20 -3.39
C ASN A 220 4.21 -18.63 -1.99
N ASN A 221 3.99 -17.80 -0.97
CA ASN A 221 4.45 -18.10 0.40
C ASN A 221 3.69 -19.26 1.06
N PRO A 222 2.34 -19.30 1.04
CA PRO A 222 1.58 -20.46 1.51
C PRO A 222 1.93 -21.75 0.76
N PHE A 223 2.23 -21.67 -0.53
CA PHE A 223 2.67 -22.82 -1.31
C PHE A 223 4.00 -23.37 -0.78
N ILE A 224 5.02 -22.51 -0.59
CA ILE A 224 6.31 -22.91 -0.01
C ILE A 224 6.12 -23.55 1.36
N LEU A 225 5.32 -22.94 2.24
CA LEU A 225 5.04 -23.47 3.57
C LEU A 225 4.35 -24.84 3.50
N ARG A 226 3.43 -25.04 2.56
CA ARG A 226 2.78 -26.33 2.33
C ARG A 226 3.78 -27.39 1.88
N CYS A 227 4.63 -27.09 0.90
CA CYS A 227 5.66 -28.01 0.44
C CYS A 227 6.63 -28.38 1.57
N LEU A 228 7.06 -27.41 2.36
CA LEU A 228 7.93 -27.64 3.51
C LEU A 228 7.26 -28.58 4.53
N LYS A 229 5.99 -28.33 4.85
CA LYS A 229 5.18 -29.18 5.74
C LYS A 229 5.10 -30.63 5.25
N GLU A 230 4.79 -30.82 3.96
CA GLU A 230 4.69 -32.16 3.35
C GLU A 230 6.04 -32.89 3.37
N TRP A 231 7.13 -32.18 3.05
CA TRP A 231 8.49 -32.71 3.10
C TRP A 231 8.88 -33.16 4.52
N ALA A 232 8.65 -32.33 5.54
CA ALA A 232 9.01 -32.68 6.91
C ALA A 232 8.21 -33.88 7.41
N ARG A 233 6.92 -33.96 7.06
CA ARG A 233 6.09 -35.14 7.37
C ARG A 233 6.66 -36.42 6.76
N ALA A 234 7.10 -36.36 5.50
CA ALA A 234 7.70 -37.52 4.81
C ALA A 234 9.02 -37.99 5.45
N HIS A 235 9.75 -37.09 6.12
CA HIS A 235 11.04 -37.39 6.74
C HIS A 235 10.96 -37.56 8.27
N GLY A 236 9.75 -37.60 8.85
CA GLY A 236 9.57 -37.69 10.30
C GLY A 236 10.16 -36.49 11.07
N LYS A 237 10.27 -35.33 10.42
CA LYS A 237 10.79 -34.09 11.02
C LYS A 237 9.66 -33.18 11.47
N THR A 238 9.89 -32.45 12.56
CA THR A 238 8.98 -31.40 13.04
C THR A 238 9.42 -30.05 12.50
N ILE A 239 8.48 -29.25 11.99
CA ILE A 239 8.72 -27.84 11.63
C ILE A 239 8.15 -26.97 12.73
N TYR A 240 8.96 -26.03 13.20
CA TYR A 240 8.54 -24.95 14.08
C TYR A 240 8.40 -23.67 13.24
N ILE A 241 7.30 -22.95 13.42
CA ILE A 241 7.01 -21.71 12.69
C ILE A 241 6.86 -20.58 13.71
N SER A 242 7.58 -19.48 13.48
CA SER A 242 7.38 -18.23 14.20
C SER A 242 6.59 -17.25 13.34
N PHE A 243 5.50 -16.72 13.87
CA PHE A 243 4.73 -15.65 13.24
C PHE A 243 5.18 -14.32 13.84
N VAL A 244 6.05 -13.62 13.12
CA VAL A 244 6.55 -12.29 13.50
C VAL A 244 5.87 -11.26 12.61
N ASP A 245 5.32 -10.22 13.22
CA ASP A 245 4.69 -9.10 12.52
C ASP A 245 5.14 -7.77 13.14
N PHE A 246 5.19 -6.72 12.32
CA PHE A 246 5.60 -5.38 12.75
C PHE A 246 4.38 -4.53 13.08
N SER A 247 4.35 -3.99 14.29
CA SER A 247 3.38 -2.96 14.65
C SER A 247 3.72 -1.65 13.93
N ASN A 248 2.80 -1.18 13.08
CA ASN A 248 2.91 0.08 12.35
C ASN A 248 4.22 0.23 11.54
N ALA A 249 4.55 -0.72 10.66
CA ALA A 249 5.85 -0.77 9.97
C ALA A 249 6.33 0.54 9.32
N PHE A 250 5.45 1.29 8.62
CA PHE A 250 5.83 2.56 7.98
C PHE A 250 6.01 3.70 9.00
N PRO A 251 4.99 4.04 9.82
CA PRO A 251 5.10 4.87 11.02
C PRO A 251 6.35 4.71 11.89
N SER A 252 6.73 3.47 12.18
CA SER A 252 7.78 3.16 13.16
C SER A 252 9.16 3.04 12.51
N THR A 253 9.28 3.35 11.22
CA THR A 253 10.58 3.34 10.55
C THR A 253 11.41 4.54 10.98
N ASP A 254 12.52 4.26 11.67
CA ASP A 254 13.52 5.26 12.01
C ASP A 254 14.26 5.73 10.74
N GLN A 255 13.99 6.96 10.32
CA GLN A 255 14.55 7.54 9.08
C GLN A 255 16.08 7.59 9.08
N PRO A 256 16.76 8.05 10.16
CA PRO A 256 18.23 8.00 10.23
C PRO A 256 18.79 6.61 10.00
N THR A 257 18.24 5.58 10.67
CA THR A 257 18.66 4.19 10.46
C THR A 257 18.42 3.74 9.02
N LEU A 258 17.27 4.09 8.42
CA LEU A 258 16.96 3.75 7.04
C LEU A 258 17.99 4.38 6.08
N TRP A 259 18.27 5.67 6.22
CA TRP A 259 19.21 6.38 5.36
C TRP A 259 20.63 5.83 5.48
N LEU A 260 21.09 5.54 6.69
CA LEU A 260 22.39 4.91 6.89
C LEU A 260 22.46 3.50 6.28
N LYS A 261 21.39 2.71 6.37
CA LYS A 261 21.33 1.38 5.73
C LYS A 261 21.42 1.51 4.21
N LEU A 262 20.65 2.42 3.61
CA LEU A 262 20.67 2.64 2.16
C LEU A 262 22.04 3.13 1.68
N THR A 263 22.64 4.09 2.40
CA THR A 263 24.00 4.57 2.11
C THR A 263 25.01 3.42 2.13
N ARG A 264 24.99 2.58 3.19
CA ARG A 264 25.87 1.40 3.30
C ARG A 264 25.63 0.37 2.20
N MET A 265 24.42 0.31 1.64
CA MET A 265 24.09 -0.59 0.53
C MET A 265 24.57 -0.06 -0.83
N GLY A 266 25.08 1.17 -0.90
CA GLY A 266 25.55 1.82 -2.11
C GLY A 266 24.50 2.69 -2.79
N VAL A 267 23.56 3.24 -2.02
CA VAL A 267 22.65 4.29 -2.50
C VAL A 267 23.28 5.65 -2.21
N GLY A 268 23.33 6.52 -3.22
CA GLY A 268 23.79 7.90 -3.11
C GLY A 268 23.54 8.62 -4.44
N GLY A 269 23.52 9.94 -4.44
CA GLY A 269 23.23 10.81 -5.57
C GLY A 269 22.00 11.70 -5.36
N PRO A 270 21.71 12.62 -6.29
CA PRO A 270 20.63 13.60 -6.18
C PRO A 270 19.22 13.06 -5.87
N LEU A 271 18.92 11.81 -6.24
CA LEU A 271 17.63 11.20 -5.89
C LEU A 271 17.53 10.81 -4.40
N PHE A 272 18.68 10.63 -3.75
CA PHE A 272 18.82 10.23 -2.36
C PHE A 272 19.03 11.42 -1.41
N ASP A 273 19.68 12.47 -1.89
CA ASP A 273 19.97 13.72 -1.17
C ASP A 273 18.71 14.56 -0.89
#